data_AF-A0A067N193-F1
#
_entry.id   AF-A0A067N193-F1
#
_cell.length_a   1.000
_cell.length_b   1.000
_cell.length_c   1.000
_cell.angle_alpha   90.00
_cell.angle_beta   90.00
_cell.angle_gamma   90.00
#
_symmetry.space_group_name_H-M   'P 1'
#
loop_
_entity.id
_entity.type
_entity.pdbx_description
1 polymer ?
#
loop_
_entity_poly.entity_id
_entity_poly.type
_entity_poly.pdbx_seq_one_letter_code
_entity_poly.pdbx_strand_id
1 'polypeptide(L)'
;LHTIFDATLVAALDLIDTASVIRHTTSWSRTFYLVHGSTDSYTVFPDLDLQERRYPGAKGVPPFCTCPAFAHIALLSNSQLMV
;
A
#
# COMPACT_ATOMS: atom_id res chain seq x y z
N LEU A 1 20.94 -3.78 9.65
CA LEU A 1 19.51 -3.61 9.31
C LEU A 1 18.85 -4.91 8.84
N HIS A 2 19.59 -5.85 8.23
CA HIS A 2 19.07 -7.14 7.74
C HIS A 2 18.64 -8.17 8.82
N THR A 3 18.83 -7.84 10.10
CA THR A 3 18.56 -8.74 11.25
C THR A 3 17.36 -8.31 12.09
N ILE A 4 16.72 -7.17 11.78
CA ILE A 4 15.63 -6.59 12.58
C ILE A 4 14.31 -6.54 11.79
N PHE A 5 14.38 -6.52 10.46
CA PHE A 5 13.21 -6.35 9.59
C PHE A 5 13.07 -7.55 8.64
N ASP A 6 11.83 -8.03 8.49
CA ASP A 6 11.51 -9.08 7.52
C ASP A 6 11.86 -8.62 6.09
N ALA A 7 12.23 -9.55 5.21
CA ALA A 7 12.64 -9.28 3.84
C ALA A 7 11.58 -8.47 3.08
N THR A 8 10.32 -8.67 3.44
CA THR A 8 9.15 -7.96 2.93
C THR A 8 9.19 -6.46 3.23
N LEU A 9 9.61 -6.08 4.43
CA LEU A 9 9.72 -4.68 4.85
C LEU A 9 10.95 -4.03 4.22
N VAL A 10 12.07 -4.76 4.12
CA VAL A 10 13.28 -4.28 3.44
C VAL A 10 12.99 -4.00 1.96
N ALA A 11 12.26 -4.90 1.28
CA ALA A 11 11.86 -4.68 -0.12
C ALA A 11 10.89 -3.50 -0.29
N ALA A 12 9.97 -3.29 0.67
CA ALA A 12 9.08 -2.13 0.65
C ALA A 12 9.85 -0.81 0.82
N LEU A 13 10.86 -0.78 1.69
CA LEU A 13 11.72 0.38 1.88
C LEU A 13 12.58 0.67 0.64
N ASP A 14 13.14 -0.37 0.02
CA ASP A 14 13.92 -0.26 -1.21
C ASP A 14 13.10 0.40 -2.34
N LEU A 15 11.83 -0.02 -2.52
CA LEU A 15 10.92 0.59 -3.50
C LEU A 15 10.68 2.09 -3.27
N ILE A 16 10.67 2.54 -2.01
CA ILE A 16 10.50 3.95 -1.65
C ILE A 16 11.80 4.71 -1.88
N ASP A 17 12.92 4.17 -1.42
CA ASP A 17 14.24 4.80 -1.52
C ASP A 17 14.69 4.98 -2.98
N THR A 18 14.35 4.04 -3.87
CA THR A 18 14.66 4.18 -5.30
C THR A 18 13.69 5.09 -6.06
N ALA A 19 12.75 5.75 -5.37
CA ALA A 19 11.66 6.52 -5.97
C ALA A 19 10.88 5.74 -7.05
N SER A 20 10.81 4.42 -6.91
CA SER A 20 10.14 3.54 -7.86
C SER A 20 8.62 3.57 -7.70
N VAL A 21 8.07 4.41 -6.82
CA VAL A 21 6.63 4.54 -6.59
C VAL A 21 6.16 5.93 -7.02
N ILE A 22 5.37 5.99 -8.09
CA ILE A 22 4.81 7.24 -8.62
C ILE A 22 3.36 7.35 -8.17
N ARG A 23 3.05 8.40 -7.41
CA ARG A 23 1.68 8.74 -7.01
C ARG A 23 0.97 9.50 -8.12
N HIS A 24 -0.11 8.95 -8.63
CA HIS A 24 -1.02 9.64 -9.54
C HIS A 24 -2.32 10.01 -8.83
N THR A 25 -2.71 11.27 -8.93
CA THR A 25 -4.01 11.75 -8.45
C THR A 25 -4.82 12.23 -9.63
N THR A 26 -5.98 11.60 -9.85
CA THR A 26 -6.93 12.03 -10.89
C THR A 26 -7.63 13.32 -10.48
N SER A 27 -8.18 14.05 -11.45
CA SER A 27 -9.03 15.23 -11.23
C SER A 27 -10.26 14.95 -10.37
N TRP A 28 -10.70 13.69 -10.31
CA TRP A 28 -11.78 13.23 -9.42
C TRP A 28 -11.28 12.70 -8.06
N SER A 29 -10.10 13.14 -7.62
CA SER A 29 -9.53 12.84 -6.30
C SER A 29 -9.19 11.36 -6.02
N ARG A 30 -9.32 10.47 -7.03
CA ARG A 30 -8.81 9.09 -6.90
C ARG A 30 -7.29 9.10 -6.99
N THR A 31 -6.63 8.47 -6.02
CA THR A 31 -5.18 8.32 -5.97
C THR A 31 -4.82 6.86 -6.26
N PHE A 32 -3.90 6.62 -7.19
CA PHE A 32 -3.32 5.31 -7.46
C PHE A 32 -1.80 5.43 -7.53
N TYR A 33 -1.12 4.31 -7.35
CA TYR A 33 0.34 4.25 -7.32
C TYR A 33 0.82 3.33 -8.43
N LEU A 34 1.77 3.83 -9.22
CA LEU A 34 2.49 3.06 -10.23
C LEU A 34 3.83 2.67 -9.64
N VAL A 35 4.21 1.40 -9.82
CA VAL A 35 5.53 0.91 -9.41
C VAL A 35 6.38 0.76 -10.67
N HIS A 36 7.54 1.40 -10.69
CA HIS A 36 8.48 1.36 -11.81
C HIS A 36 8.96 -0.07 -12.05
N GLY A 37 8.83 -0.56 -13.28
CA GLY A 37 9.11 -1.96 -13.63
C GLY A 37 7.93 -2.92 -13.43
N SER A 38 6.81 -2.47 -12.85
CA SER A 38 5.54 -3.19 -12.91
C SER A 38 4.78 -2.84 -14.19
N THR A 39 4.09 -3.82 -14.77
CA THR A 39 3.14 -3.60 -15.87
C THR A 39 1.76 -3.16 -15.38
N ASP A 40 1.53 -3.22 -14.06
CA ASP A 40 0.23 -2.95 -13.45
C ASP A 40 0.23 -1.69 -12.57
N SER A 41 -0.93 -1.06 -12.51
CA SER A 41 -1.23 0.03 -11.57
C SER A 41 -1.93 -0.52 -10.33
N TYR A 42 -1.46 -0.13 -9.14
CA TYR A 42 -2.08 -0.56 -7.89
C TYR A 42 -2.83 0.56 -7.21
N THR A 43 -4.00 0.24 -6.68
CA THR A 43 -4.72 1.15 -5.79
C THR A 43 -4.30 0.80 -4.37
N VAL A 44 -3.84 1.81 -3.62
CA VAL A 44 -3.36 1.65 -2.24
C VAL A 44 -4.14 2.60 -1.34
N PHE A 45 -4.69 2.07 -0.26
CA PHE A 45 -5.34 2.79 0.83
C PHE A 45 -4.49 2.58 2.09
N PRO A 46 -3.53 3.48 2.36
CA PRO A 46 -2.54 3.26 3.41
C PRO A 46 -3.03 3.62 4.82
N ASP A 47 -4.14 4.34 4.97
CA ASP A 47 -4.46 5.02 6.24
C ASP A 47 -5.96 4.99 6.57
N LEU A 48 -6.26 4.50 7.78
CA LEU A 48 -7.59 4.43 8.39
C LEU A 48 -8.16 5.83 8.68
N ASP A 49 -7.30 6.80 9.05
CA ASP A 49 -7.71 8.13 9.51
C ASP A 49 -7.86 9.14 8.36
N LEU A 50 -7.01 9.05 7.33
CA LEU A 50 -7.16 9.88 6.12
C LEU A 50 -8.41 9.50 5.33
N GLN A 51 -8.85 8.25 5.44
CA GLN A 51 -10.05 7.79 4.76
C GLN A 51 -11.31 8.40 5.37
N GLU A 52 -11.39 8.57 6.69
CA GLU A 52 -12.48 9.29 7.35
C GLU A 52 -12.56 10.76 6.91
N ARG A 53 -11.40 11.43 6.78
CA ARG A 53 -11.36 12.82 6.31
C ARG A 53 -11.73 12.99 4.83
N ARG A 54 -11.43 12.00 4.00
CA ARG A 54 -11.64 12.06 2.54
C ARG A 54 -12.99 11.46 2.11
N TYR A 55 -13.53 10.51 2.86
CA TYR A 55 -14.82 9.86 2.64
C TYR A 55 -15.59 9.79 3.98
N PRO A 56 -16.47 10.77 4.27
CA PRO A 56 -17.29 10.72 5.48
C PRO A 56 -18.18 9.47 5.44
N GLY A 57 -17.93 8.53 6.36
CA GLY A 57 -18.55 7.19 6.39
C GLY A 57 -17.58 6.02 6.22
N ALA A 58 -16.32 6.27 5.89
CA ALA A 58 -15.29 5.23 5.74
C ALA A 58 -14.60 4.81 7.06
N LYS A 59 -15.25 5.03 8.21
CA LYS A 59 -14.72 4.59 9.51
C LYS A 59 -14.53 3.07 9.51
N GLY A 60 -13.32 2.63 9.78
CA GLY A 60 -12.98 1.21 9.93
C GLY A 60 -12.71 0.47 8.61
N VAL A 61 -12.44 1.16 7.51
CA VAL A 61 -11.97 0.49 6.29
C VAL A 61 -10.49 0.12 6.46
N PRO A 62 -10.14 -1.17 6.49
CA PRO A 62 -8.77 -1.61 6.72
C PRO A 62 -7.84 -1.15 5.59
N PRO A 63 -6.53 -1.03 5.86
CA PRO A 63 -5.55 -0.78 4.82
C PRO A 63 -5.69 -1.81 3.70
N PHE A 64 -5.60 -1.36 2.45
CA PHE A 64 -5.83 -2.22 1.29
C PHE A 64 -4.89 -1.87 0.15
N CYS A 65 -4.34 -2.89 -0.51
CA CYS A 65 -3.62 -2.76 -1.77
C CYS A 65 -4.13 -3.82 -2.76
N THR A 66 -4.31 -3.45 -4.03
CA THR A 66 -4.63 -4.41 -5.10
C THR A 66 -3.41 -5.22 -5.57
N CYS A 67 -2.25 -5.04 -4.94
CA CYS A 67 -1.01 -5.70 -5.32
C CYS A 67 -0.99 -7.18 -4.86
N PRO A 68 -0.46 -8.10 -5.69
CA PRO A 68 -0.36 -9.52 -5.33
C PRO A 68 0.41 -9.76 -4.03
N ALA A 69 1.43 -8.94 -3.76
CA ALA A 69 2.21 -9.00 -2.52
C ALA A 69 1.33 -8.78 -1.27
N PHE A 70 0.41 -7.81 -1.30
CA PHE A 70 -0.50 -7.56 -0.19
C PHE A 70 -1.46 -8.73 0.04
N ALA A 71 -2.04 -9.29 -1.03
CA ALA A 71 -2.91 -10.46 -0.92
C ALA A 71 -2.16 -11.67 -0.33
N HIS A 72 -0.93 -11.90 -0.77
CA HIS A 72 -0.08 -12.98 -0.27
C HIS A 72 0.24 -12.81 1.22
N ILE A 73 0.65 -11.61 1.64
CA ILE A 73 0.97 -11.32 3.04
C ILE A 73 -0.28 -11.45 3.91
N ALA A 74 -1.42 -10.88 3.47
CA ALA A 74 -2.67 -10.94 4.24
C ALA A 74 -3.17 -12.38 4.44
N LEU A 75 -2.95 -13.25 3.44
CA LEU A 75 -3.23 -14.68 3.55
C LEU A 75 -2.31 -15.36 4.55
N LEU A 76 -1.02 -15.05 4.54
CA LEU A 76 -0.04 -15.64 5.46
C LEU A 76 -0.26 -15.20 6.91
N SER A 77 -0.58 -13.92 7.13
CA SER A 77 -0.81 -13.36 8.47
C SER A 77 -2.23 -13.62 8.99
N ASN A 78 -3.14 -14.09 8.13
CA ASN A 78 -4.57 -14.19 8.40
C ASN A 78 -5.17 -12.85 8.90
N SER A 79 -4.58 -11.74 8.47
CA SER A 79 -4.90 -10.37 8.88
C SER A 79 -4.61 -9.38 7.76
N GLN A 80 -5.42 -8.33 7.63
CA GLN A 80 -5.12 -7.20 6.72
C GLN A 80 -4.25 -6.13 7.37
N LEU A 81 -4.07 -6.24 8.70
CA LEU A 81 -3.10 -5.46 9.45
C LEU A 81 -1.77 -6.20 9.39
N MET A 82 -0.84 -5.67 8.59
CA MET A 82 0.57 -6.01 8.69
C MET A 82 1.07 -5.38 10.01
N VAL A 83 1.35 -6.22 11.01
CA VAL A 83 1.95 -5.84 12.29
C VAL A 83 3.39 -6.29 12.30
#